data_AF-A0A532E9I4-F1
#
_entry.id   AF-A0A532E9I4-F1
#
_cell.length_a   1.000
_cell.length_b   1.000
_cell.length_c   1.000
_cell.angle_alpha   90.00
_cell.angle_beta   90.00
_cell.angle_gamma   90.00
#
_symmetry.space_group_name_H-M   'P 1'
#
loop_
_entity.id
_entity.type
_entity.pdbx_description
1 polymer ?
#
loop_
_entity_poly.entity_id
_entity_poly.type
_entity_poly.pdbx_seq_one_letter_code
_entity_poly.pdbx_strand_id
1 'polypeptide(L)' 'TANGMTRAAAVRTDELSIGGIVRRDMPIMIAAPGTLGQSLLGMNFIGSLSGFDVRGDRMILRD' A
#
# COMPACT_ATOMS: atom_id res chain seq x y z
N THR A 1 12.24 1.53 4.08
CA THR A 1 11.41 1.60 2.85
C THR A 1 12.33 1.50 1.66
N ALA A 2 11.81 1.53 0.43
CA ALA A 2 12.65 1.58 -0.78
C ALA A 2 13.67 2.74 -0.76
N ASN A 3 13.39 3.81 -0.01
CA ASN A 3 14.24 4.99 0.13
C ASN A 3 15.15 4.95 1.39
N GLY A 4 15.38 3.78 1.99
CA GLY A 4 16.21 3.62 3.18
C GLY A 4 15.43 3.57 4.50
N MET A 5 16.13 3.71 5.62
CA MET A 5 15.52 3.65 6.96
C MET A 5 14.87 4.97 7.33
N THR A 6 13.67 4.91 7.91
CA THR A 6 12.94 6.08 8.39
C THR A 6 12.06 5.69 9.58
N ARG A 7 11.61 6.69 10.34
CA ARG A 7 10.58 6.50 11.36
C ARG A 7 9.21 6.43 10.71
N ALA A 8 8.38 5.53 11.20
CA ALA A 8 6.99 5.42 10.79
C ALA A 8 6.14 4.94 11.97
N ALA A 9 4.88 5.39 12.03
CA ALA A 9 3.88 4.90 12.97
C ALA A 9 3.08 3.77 12.34
N ALA A 10 2.89 2.67 13.06
CA ALA A 10 2.04 1.57 12.62
C ALA A 10 0.59 1.85 13.03
N VAL A 11 -0.34 1.68 12.08
CA VAL A 11 -1.78 1.91 12.29
C VAL A 11 -2.57 0.79 11.61
N ARG A 12 -3.76 0.46 12.13
CA ARG A 12 -4.75 -0.39 11.44
C ARG A 12 -5.84 0.48 10.85
N THR A 13 -6.15 0.27 9.58
CA THR A 13 -7.26 0.96 8.91
C THR A 13 -8.56 0.21 9.13
N ASP A 14 -9.65 0.91 9.38
CA ASP A 14 -10.98 0.29 9.37
C ASP A 14 -11.28 -0.29 7.98
N GLU A 15 -11.02 0.50 6.93
CA GLU A 15 -11.16 0.12 5.53
C GLU A 15 -10.10 0.78 4.65
N LEU A 16 -9.57 0.03 3.69
CA LEU A 16 -8.74 0.51 2.59
C LEU A 16 -9.34 0.03 1.27
N SER A 17 -9.80 0.98 0.46
CA SER A 17 -10.42 0.72 -0.84
C SER A 17 -9.58 1.26 -2.00
N ILE A 18 -9.34 0.44 -3.02
CA ILE A 18 -8.75 0.86 -4.31
C ILE A 18 -9.70 0.42 -5.42
N GLY A 19 -10.42 1.37 -6.01
CA GLY A 19 -11.52 1.05 -6.92
C GLY A 19 -12.55 0.17 -6.21
N GLY A 20 -12.84 -1.01 -6.77
CA GLY A 20 -13.75 -2.00 -6.18
C GLY A 20 -13.10 -3.00 -5.20
N ILE A 21 -11.79 -2.94 -4.98
CA ILE A 21 -11.08 -3.88 -4.11
C ILE A 21 -11.03 -3.30 -2.70
N VAL A 22 -11.55 -4.06 -1.73
CA VAL A 22 -11.68 -3.60 -0.34
C VAL A 22 -10.92 -4.54 0.60
N ARG A 23 -10.15 -3.95 1.53
CA ARG A 23 -9.55 -4.64 2.67
C ARG A 23 -9.98 -3.94 3.96
N ARG A 24 -10.29 -4.72 4.99
CA ARG A 24 -10.65 -4.22 6.32
C ARG A 24 -9.59 -4.63 7.32
N ASP A 25 -9.44 -3.82 8.37
CA ASP A 25 -8.50 -4.07 9.48
C ASP A 25 -7.06 -4.33 9.01
N MET A 26 -6.61 -3.52 8.04
CA MET A 26 -5.34 -3.72 7.37
C MET A 26 -4.21 -2.92 8.03
N PRO A 27 -3.04 -3.52 8.32
CA PRO A 27 -1.90 -2.79 8.86
C PRO A 27 -1.28 -1.87 7.80
N ILE A 28 -1.07 -0.61 8.14
CA ILE A 28 -0.39 0.40 7.32
C ILE A 28 0.71 1.11 8.13
N MET A 29 1.58 1.81 7.42
CA MET A 29 2.65 2.62 8.01
C MET A 29 2.48 4.09 7.62
N ILE A 30 2.44 4.98 8.60
CA ILE A 30 2.47 6.43 8.39
C ILE A 30 3.91 6.90 8.48
N ALA A 31 4.50 7.26 7.34
CA ALA A 31 5.87 7.77 7.29
C ALA A 31 5.96 9.16 7.98
N ALA A 32 7.11 9.46 8.56
CA ALA A 32 7.36 10.79 9.12
C ALA A 32 7.20 11.90 8.04
N PRO A 33 6.71 13.10 8.41
CA PRO A 33 6.56 14.21 7.47
C PRO A 33 7.82 14.48 6.64
N GLY A 34 7.65 14.72 5.34
CA GLY A 34 8.75 14.98 4.41
C GLY A 34 9.51 13.74 3.93
N THR A 35 9.22 12.54 4.44
CA THR A 35 9.90 11.29 4.03
C THR A 35 9.45 10.79 2.66
N LEU A 36 8.18 11.02 2.31
CA LEU A 36 7.58 10.57 1.06
C LEU A 36 6.90 11.75 0.37
N GLY A 37 7.10 11.90 -0.93
CA GLY A 37 6.35 12.87 -1.75
C GLY A 37 4.91 12.41 -2.06
N GLN A 38 4.63 11.11 -1.93
CA GLN A 38 3.32 10.50 -2.19
C GLN A 38 3.17 9.22 -1.38
N SER A 39 1.92 8.78 -1.20
CA SER A 39 1.62 7.48 -0.60
C SER A 39 2.18 6.34 -1.46
N LEU A 40 2.69 5.30 -0.81
CA LEU A 40 3.17 4.09 -1.47
C LEU A 40 2.22 2.95 -1.18
N LEU A 41 1.82 2.22 -2.22
CA LEU A 41 1.06 0.99 -2.06
C LEU A 41 2.02 -0.16 -1.77
N GLY A 42 1.97 -0.67 -0.54
CA GLY A 42 2.89 -1.69 -0.05
C GLY A 42 2.53 -3.11 -0.47
N MET A 43 3.48 -4.02 -0.29
CA MET A 43 3.31 -5.45 -0.57
C MET A 43 2.29 -6.13 0.35
N ASN A 44 1.95 -5.54 1.48
CA ASN A 44 0.84 -6.00 2.34
C ASN A 44 -0.49 -6.01 1.56
N PHE A 45 -0.77 -4.98 0.76
CA PHE A 45 -1.99 -4.91 -0.04
C PHE A 45 -1.86 -5.78 -1.27
N ILE A 46 -0.76 -5.62 -2.01
CA ILE A 46 -0.52 -6.35 -3.26
C ILE A 46 -0.50 -7.87 -3.03
N GLY A 47 0.10 -8.35 -1.95
CA GLY A 47 0.15 -9.77 -1.62
C GLY A 47 -1.17 -10.35 -1.13
N SER A 48 -2.17 -9.51 -0.83
CA SER A 48 -3.51 -9.96 -0.44
C SER A 48 -4.44 -10.21 -1.63
N LEU A 49 -4.01 -9.88 -2.85
CA LEU A 49 -4.77 -10.00 -4.10
C LEU A 49 -4.67 -11.42 -4.67
N SER A 50 -5.69 -11.90 -5.39
CA SER A 50 -5.59 -13.16 -6.16
C SER A 50 -4.54 -13.07 -7.28
N GLY A 51 -4.28 -11.85 -7.76
CA GLY A 51 -3.12 -11.58 -8.59
C GLY A 51 -2.98 -10.12 -8.98
N PHE A 52 -1.81 -9.79 -9.50
CA PHE A 52 -1.54 -8.50 -10.12
C PHE A 52 -0.65 -8.68 -11.34
N ASP A 53 -0.69 -7.72 -12.26
CA ASP A 53 0.18 -7.68 -13.44
C ASP A 53 0.70 -6.26 -13.60
N VAL A 54 1.98 -6.11 -13.96
CA VAL A 54 2.61 -4.82 -14.20
C VAL A 54 3.14 -4.80 -15.63
N ARG A 55 2.70 -3.82 -16.44
CA ARG A 55 3.14 -3.62 -17.82
C ARG A 55 3.53 -2.16 -18.00
N GLY A 56 4.84 -1.90 -18.01
CA GLY A 56 5.37 -0.55 -18.07
C GLY A 56 4.90 0.27 -16.88
N ASP A 57 4.14 1.33 -17.15
CA ASP A 57 3.57 2.26 -16.17
C ASP A 57 2.17 1.85 -15.67
N ARG A 58 1.60 0.75 -16.17
CA ARG A 58 0.28 0.27 -15.79
C ARG A 58 0.34 -0.94 -14.87
N MET A 59 -0.50 -0.91 -13.85
CA MET A 59 -0.74 -2.04 -12.95
C MET A 59 -2.20 -2.46 -13.04
N ILE A 60 -2.44 -3.76 -13.21
CA ILE A 60 -3.77 -4.38 -13.17
C ILE A 60 -3.87 -5.21 -11.89
N LEU A 61 -4.90 -4.94 -11.09
CA LEU A 61 -5.17 -5.62 -9.82
C LEU A 61 -6.35 -6.58 -10.01
N ARG A 62 -6.26 -7.77 -9.42
CA ARG A 62 -7.32 -8.78 -9.42
C ARG A 62 -7.54 -9.25 -7.99
N ASP A 63 -8.79 -9.17 -7.54
CA ASP A 63 -9.19 -9.66 -6.22
C ASP A 63 -9.42 -11.17 -6.22
#